data_AF-A0A5M9WY97-F1
#
_entry.id   AF-A0A5M9WY97-F1
#
_cell.length_a   1.000
_cell.length_b   1.000
_cell.length_c   1.000
_cell.angle_alpha   90.00
_cell.angle_beta   90.00
_cell.angle_gamma   90.00
#
_symmetry.space_group_name_H-M   'P 1'
#
loop_
_entity.id
_entity.type
_entity.pdbx_description
1 polymer ?
#
loop_
_entity_poly.entity_id
_entity_poly.type
_entity_poly.pdbx_seq_one_letter_code
_entity_poly.pdbx_strand_id
1 'polypeptide(L)' 'MICPLCGERNACAYAEGKPHSECWCGHVSFPEGVFERIPAEQRGKSCICQRCLKNDVREHE' A
#
# COMPACT_ATOMS: atom_id res chain seq x y z
N MET A 1 -10.45 5.01 -0.29
CA MET A 1 -9.08 5.34 0.16
C MET A 1 -8.12 5.27 -1.03
N ILE A 2 -7.14 6.18 -1.10
CA ILE A 2 -6.30 6.41 -2.28
C ILE A 2 -4.83 6.10 -1.97
N CYS A 3 -4.14 5.49 -2.93
CA CYS A 3 -2.71 5.17 -2.86
C CYS A 3 -1.88 6.46 -2.95
N PRO A 4 -1.00 6.74 -1.98
CA PRO A 4 -0.19 7.96 -1.98
C PRO A 4 0.89 7.99 -3.07
N LEU A 5 1.19 6.84 -3.69
CA LEU A 5 2.23 6.73 -4.72
C LEU A 5 1.71 6.96 -6.14
N CYS A 6 0.46 6.58 -6.42
CA CYS A 6 -0.09 6.60 -7.78
C CYS A 6 -1.45 7.29 -7.93
N GLY A 7 -2.08 7.73 -6.83
CA GLY A 7 -3.38 8.42 -6.89
C GLY A 7 -4.59 7.52 -7.17
N GLU A 8 -4.38 6.22 -7.38
CA GLU A 8 -5.45 5.24 -7.62
C GLU A 8 -6.00 4.65 -6.32
N ARG A 9 -7.14 3.93 -6.39
CA ARG A 9 -7.68 3.21 -5.21
C ARG A 9 -6.66 2.21 -4.65
N ASN A 10 -6.50 2.20 -3.32
CA ASN A 10 -5.59 1.26 -2.65
C ASN A 10 -6.25 -0.07 -2.23
N ALA A 11 -7.56 -0.23 -2.47
CA ALA A 11 -8.35 -1.41 -2.09
C ALA A 11 -8.21 -1.80 -0.60
N CYS A 12 -8.11 -0.81 0.28
CA CYS A 12 -8.09 -1.04 1.73
C CYS A 12 -9.45 -1.56 2.21
N ALA A 13 -9.52 -2.82 2.62
CA ALA A 13 -10.74 -3.46 3.10
C ALA A 13 -11.35 -2.72 4.32
N TYR A 14 -10.49 -2.23 5.22
CA TYR A 14 -10.94 -1.44 6.38
C TYR A 14 -11.63 -0.14 5.98
N ALA A 15 -11.14 0.54 4.93
CA ALA A 15 -11.78 1.74 4.39
C ALA A 15 -13.11 1.44 3.68
N GLU A 16 -13.38 0.17 3.36
CA GLU A 16 -14.63 -0.32 2.80
C GLU A 16 -15.57 -0.89 3.89
N GLY A 17 -15.24 -0.73 5.16
CA GLY A 17 -16.05 -1.20 6.30
C GLY A 17 -15.88 -2.69 6.61
N LYS A 18 -14.85 -3.34 6.07
CA LYS A 18 -14.52 -4.75 6.33
C LYS A 18 -13.43 -4.89 7.39
N PRO A 19 -13.30 -6.06 8.03
CA PRO A 19 -12.18 -6.35 8.94
C PRO A 19 -10.82 -6.16 8.28
N HIS A 20 -9.82 -5.71 9.05
CA HIS A 20 -8.44 -5.59 8.57
C HIS A 20 -7.86 -6.93 8.09
N SER A 21 -8.29 -8.05 8.69
CA SER A 21 -7.90 -9.41 8.29
C SER A 21 -8.30 -9.78 6.86
N GLU A 22 -9.23 -9.05 6.25
CA GLU A 22 -9.63 -9.24 4.84
C GLU A 22 -8.88 -8.31 3.88
N CYS A 23 -8.00 -7.44 4.39
CA CYS A 23 -7.25 -6.53 3.55
C CYS A 23 -6.12 -7.29 2.84
N TRP A 24 -6.00 -7.10 1.52
CA TRP A 24 -4.95 -7.74 0.72
C TRP A 24 -3.54 -7.46 1.25
N CYS A 25 -3.33 -6.31 1.91
CA CYS A 25 -2.03 -5.95 2.47
C CYS A 25 -1.58 -6.89 3.60
N GLY A 26 -2.50 -7.56 4.29
CA GLY A 26 -2.18 -8.57 5.32
C GLY A 26 -1.72 -9.91 4.75
N HIS A 27 -1.85 -10.11 3.44
CA HIS A 27 -1.56 -11.38 2.75
C HIS A 27 -0.31 -11.32 1.86
N VAL A 28 0.50 -10.27 1.99
CA VAL A 28 1.69 -10.04 1.16
C VAL A 28 2.86 -9.58 2.03
N SER A 29 4.08 -9.76 1.52
CA SER A 29 5.29 -9.21 2.13
C SER A 29 5.66 -7.87 1.49
N PHE A 30 6.21 -6.97 2.30
CA PHE A 30 6.67 -5.67 1.86
C PHE A 30 8.20 -5.66 1.86
N PRO A 31 8.87 -5.31 0.75
CA PRO A 31 10.33 -5.18 0.73
C PRO A 31 10.76 -4.00 1.61
N GLU A 32 12.02 -4.05 2.06
CA GLU A 32 12.60 -2.95 2.83
C GLU A 32 12.60 -1.65 1.98
N GLY A 33 12.38 -0.51 2.63
CA GLY A 33 12.41 0.79 1.94
C GLY A 33 11.15 1.17 1.15
N VAL A 34 10.21 0.25 0.88
CA VAL A 34 9.01 0.55 0.07
C VAL A 34 8.18 1.73 0.61
N PHE A 35 8.13 1.88 1.93
CA PHE A 35 7.38 2.96 2.58
C PHE A 35 8.14 4.31 2.59
N GLU A 36 9.43 4.31 2.25
CA GLU A 36 10.23 5.54 2.14
C GLU A 36 9.80 6.38 0.93
N ARG A 37 9.24 5.73 -0.10
CA ARG A 37 8.66 6.41 -1.26
C ARG A 37 7.37 7.15 -0.95
N ILE A 38 6.69 6.81 0.16
CA ILE A 38 5.46 7.50 0.55
C ILE A 38 5.83 8.92 1.01
N PRO A 39 5.16 9.97 0.53
CA PRO A 39 5.32 11.33 1.03
C PRO A 39 5.20 11.36 2.56
N ALA A 40 6.09 12.09 3.24
CA ALA A 40 6.17 12.10 4.70
C ALA A 40 4.82 12.43 5.37
N GLU A 41 4.03 13.32 4.77
CA GLU A 41 2.72 13.71 5.27
C GLU A 41 1.66 12.61 5.22
N GLN A 42 1.84 11.59 4.36
CA GLN A 42 0.92 10.47 4.16
C GLN A 42 1.43 9.15 4.78
N ARG A 43 2.70 9.11 5.21
CA ARG A 43 3.29 7.93 5.84
C ARG A 43 2.57 7.59 7.14
N GLY A 44 2.15 6.34 7.29
CA GLY A 44 1.34 5.88 8.43
C GLY A 44 -0.14 6.30 8.40
N LYS A 45 -0.59 7.05 7.38
CA LYS A 45 -1.99 7.48 7.24
C LYS A 45 -2.73 6.78 6.11
N SER A 46 -2.02 6.47 5.02
CA SER A 46 -2.59 5.82 3.82
C SER A 46 -1.73 4.63 3.41
N CYS A 47 -2.38 3.50 3.09
CA CYS A 47 -1.70 2.33 2.52
C CYS A 47 -1.41 2.53 1.03
N ILE A 48 -0.28 1.98 0.55
CA ILE A 48 -0.02 1.83 -0.89
C ILE A 48 -0.97 0.80 -1.50
N CYS A 49 -1.10 0.76 -2.84
CA CYS A 49 -1.87 -0.27 -3.54
C CYS A 49 -1.00 -1.46 -3.95
N GLN A 50 -1.63 -2.61 -4.23
CA GLN A 50 -0.94 -3.83 -4.64
C GLN A 50 -0.13 -3.63 -5.94
N ARG A 51 -0.60 -2.76 -6.84
CA ARG A 51 0.13 -2.42 -8.07
C ARG A 51 1.44 -1.69 -7.78
N CYS A 52 1.45 -0.73 -6.86
CA CYS A 52 2.67 -0.03 -6.47
C CYS A 52 3.64 -0.99 -5.79
N LEU A 53 3.17 -1.82 -4.84
CA LEU A 53 4.01 -2.84 -4.22
C LEU A 53 4.67 -3.77 -5.26
N LYS A 54 3.91 -4.23 -6.27
CA LYS A 54 4.45 -5.06 -7.36
C LYS A 54 5.44 -4.31 -8.25
N ASN A 55 5.33 -2.98 -8.37
CA ASN A 55 6.30 -2.18 -9.11
C ASN A 55 7.61 -2.08 -8.32
N ASP A 56 7.52 -1.76 -7.02
CA ASP A 56 8.68 -1.72 -6.13
C ASP A 56 9.48 -3.03 -6.15
N VAL A 57 8.81 -4.18 -6.00
CA VAL A 57 9.50 -5.49 -6.01
C VAL A 57 10.28 -5.73 -7.32
N ARG A 58 9.79 -5.24 -8.46
CA ARG A 58 10.47 -5.39 -9.76
C ARG A 58 11.65 -4.43 -9.95
N GLU A 59 11.66 -3.31 -9.23
CA GLU A 59 12.75 -2.33 -9.29
C GLU A 59 13.94 -2.74 -8.41
N HIS A 60 13.76 -3.71 -7.51
CA HIS A 60 14.74 -4.18 -6.52
C HIS A 60 15.15 -5.66 -6.71
N GLU A 61 14.87 -6.26 -7.86
CA GLU A 61 15.38 -7.57 -8.32
C GLU A 61 16.55 -7.36 -9.29
#